data_AF-A0A2V9T4C0-F1
#
_entry.id   AF-A0A2V9T4C0-F1
#
_cell.length_a   1.000
_cell.length_b   1.000
_cell.length_c   1.000
_cell.angle_alpha   90.00
_cell.angle_beta   90.00
_cell.angle_gamma   90.00
#
_symmetry.space_group_name_H-M   'P 1'
#
loop_
_entity.id
_entity.type
_entity.pdbx_description
1 polymer ?
#
loop_
_entity_poly.entity_id
_entity_poly.type
_entity_poly.pdbx_seq_one_letter_code
_entity_poly.pdbx_strand_id
1 'polypeptide(L)'
;MYDGSFNLVKSFTDSTIPAGFAPFGVQNIGGKLYVSYASTSGGTGGYIDIFKADGTFVKRFAHGAPLNQPWGFAVAPANFGPLSNTLLVSNNTKTGTINGFNLTTGKFVDTVKNSLGKPIFINGLWGIEFGGGTSSNGQKDQLFFTAGPNDTD
;
A
#
# COMPACT_ATOMS: atom_id res chain seq x y z
N MET A 1 -14.88 8.91 -7.27
CA MET A 1 -14.46 9.29 -8.63
C MET A 1 -15.40 10.39 -9.08
N TYR A 2 -14.83 11.55 -9.37
CA TYR A 2 -15.59 12.73 -9.75
C TYR A 2 -15.32 13.08 -11.22
N ASP A 3 -16.31 13.65 -11.91
CA ASP A 3 -16.08 14.24 -13.23
C ASP A 3 -15.36 15.60 -13.13
N GLY A 4 -15.11 16.25 -14.27
CA GLY A 4 -14.46 17.57 -14.31
C GLY A 4 -15.29 18.70 -13.69
N SER A 5 -16.54 18.44 -13.32
CA SER A 5 -17.44 19.36 -12.62
C SER A 5 -17.65 18.96 -11.16
N PHE A 6 -16.85 18.01 -10.65
CA PHE A 6 -16.93 17.49 -9.28
C PHE A 6 -18.26 16.78 -8.93
N ASN A 7 -18.98 16.24 -9.93
CA ASN A 7 -20.10 15.34 -9.66
C ASN A 7 -19.58 13.93 -9.39
N LEU A 8 -20.16 13.24 -8.40
CA LEU A 8 -19.80 11.85 -8.12
C LEU A 8 -20.26 10.95 -9.27
N VAL A 9 -19.31 10.28 -9.93
CA VAL A 9 -19.58 9.36 -11.04
C VAL A 9 -19.57 7.92 -10.57
N LYS A 10 -18.60 7.55 -9.73
CA LYS A 10 -18.36 6.17 -9.29
C LYS A 10 -17.50 6.14 -8.03
N SER A 11 -17.46 5.00 -7.35
CA SER A 11 -16.56 4.72 -6.24
C SER A 11 -15.76 3.45 -6.50
N PHE A 12 -14.57 3.36 -5.91
CA PHE A 12 -13.82 2.11 -5.83
C PHE A 12 -14.44 1.26 -4.72
N THR A 13 -15.59 0.64 -5.01
CA THR A 13 -16.35 -0.14 -4.03
C THR A 13 -16.34 -1.61 -4.41
N ASP A 14 -16.04 -2.47 -3.44
CA ASP A 14 -16.22 -3.91 -3.50
C ASP A 14 -17.21 -4.31 -2.40
N SER A 15 -18.41 -4.76 -2.78
CA SER A 15 -19.47 -5.13 -1.85
C SER A 15 -19.19 -6.43 -1.07
N THR A 16 -18.13 -7.15 -1.41
CA THR A 16 -17.69 -8.36 -0.70
C THR A 16 -16.72 -8.04 0.45
N ILE A 17 -16.23 -6.80 0.54
CA ILE A 17 -15.55 -6.33 1.75
C ILE A 17 -16.60 -6.12 2.86
N PRO A 18 -16.38 -6.65 4.08
CA PRO A 18 -17.29 -6.42 5.20
C PRO A 18 -17.54 -4.93 5.46
N ALA A 19 -18.75 -4.61 5.92
CA ALA A 19 -19.07 -3.26 6.37
C ALA A 19 -18.09 -2.78 7.47
N GLY A 20 -17.81 -1.48 7.49
CA GLY A 20 -16.83 -0.88 8.42
C GLY A 20 -15.41 -0.76 7.87
N PHE A 21 -15.21 -1.03 6.58
CA PHE A 21 -13.99 -0.71 5.85
C PHE A 21 -14.26 0.34 4.77
N ALA A 22 -13.33 1.28 4.59
CA ALA A 22 -13.38 2.32 3.58
C ALA A 22 -12.06 2.42 2.81
N PRO A 23 -12.06 2.91 1.55
CA PRO A 23 -10.83 3.21 0.83
C PRO A 23 -9.89 4.10 1.65
N PHE A 24 -8.61 3.76 1.70
CA PHE A 24 -7.63 4.42 2.58
C PHE A 24 -6.37 4.88 1.83
N GLY A 25 -5.87 4.08 0.88
CA GLY A 25 -4.75 4.43 0.01
C GLY A 25 -4.99 4.00 -1.43
N VAL A 26 -4.31 4.65 -2.37
CA VAL A 26 -4.39 4.31 -3.79
C VAL A 26 -3.07 4.57 -4.52
N GLN A 27 -2.69 3.68 -5.43
CA GLN A 27 -1.56 3.88 -6.34
C GLN A 27 -1.85 3.32 -7.73
N ASN A 28 -1.43 4.02 -8.78
CA ASN A 28 -1.44 3.50 -10.14
C ASN A 28 -0.16 2.70 -10.41
N ILE A 29 -0.31 1.41 -10.68
CA ILE A 29 0.80 0.49 -10.93
C ILE A 29 0.51 -0.23 -12.25
N GLY A 30 1.31 0.07 -13.28
CA GLY A 30 1.17 -0.54 -14.60
C GLY A 30 -0.21 -0.31 -15.24
N GLY A 31 -0.85 0.84 -14.99
CA GLY A 31 -2.16 1.19 -15.53
C GLY A 31 -3.35 0.62 -14.75
N LYS A 32 -3.11 -0.05 -13.63
CA LYS A 32 -4.15 -0.53 -12.70
C LYS A 32 -4.07 0.24 -11.39
N LEU A 33 -5.23 0.51 -10.80
CA LEU A 33 -5.33 1.16 -9.51
C LEU A 33 -5.35 0.09 -8.42
N TYR A 34 -4.35 0.11 -7.55
CA TYR A 34 -4.33 -0.67 -6.32
C TYR A 34 -4.94 0.20 -5.24
N VAL A 35 -6.07 -0.21 -4.69
CA VAL A 35 -6.83 0.53 -3.69
C VAL A 35 -6.82 -0.28 -2.41
N SER A 36 -6.29 0.29 -1.33
CA SER A 36 -6.40 -0.31 -0.01
C SER A 36 -7.65 0.14 0.72
N TYR A 37 -8.12 -0.71 1.62
CA TYR A 37 -9.23 -0.43 2.52
C TYR A 37 -8.80 -0.70 3.96
N ALA A 38 -9.15 0.22 4.85
CA ALA A 38 -8.87 0.15 6.28
C ALA A 38 -10.17 0.26 7.09
N SER A 39 -10.13 -0.21 8.33
CA SER A 39 -11.28 -0.11 9.24
C SER A 39 -11.56 1.36 9.56
N THR A 40 -12.82 1.78 9.46
CA THR A 40 -13.25 3.14 9.78
C THR A 40 -13.32 3.43 11.28
N SER A 41 -13.11 2.42 12.12
CA SER A 41 -13.08 2.53 13.58
C SER A 41 -11.69 2.27 14.16
N GLY A 42 -10.64 2.34 13.35
CA GLY A 42 -9.26 2.04 13.76
C GLY A 42 -9.01 0.56 14.06
N GLY A 43 -9.90 -0.34 13.63
CA GLY A 43 -9.76 -1.79 13.80
C GLY A 43 -8.57 -2.35 13.02
N THR A 44 -8.20 -3.60 13.35
CA THR A 44 -7.10 -4.29 12.69
C THR A 44 -7.50 -4.84 11.32
N GLY A 45 -6.49 -5.04 10.47
CA GLY A 45 -6.67 -5.69 9.18
C GLY A 45 -6.72 -4.70 8.01
N GLY A 46 -7.04 -5.23 6.84
CA GLY A 46 -7.20 -4.44 5.64
C GLY A 46 -7.40 -5.32 4.41
N TYR A 47 -7.78 -4.66 3.33
CA TYR A 47 -7.98 -5.26 2.02
C TYR A 47 -7.21 -4.44 0.99
N ILE A 48 -6.78 -5.08 -0.08
CA ILE A 48 -6.26 -4.41 -1.27
C ILE A 48 -6.99 -5.03 -2.45
N ASP A 49 -7.67 -4.18 -3.21
CA ASP A 49 -8.33 -4.57 -4.46
C ASP A 49 -7.68 -3.84 -5.63
N ILE A 50 -7.80 -4.44 -6.81
CA ILE A 50 -7.29 -3.89 -8.06
C ILE A 50 -8.47 -3.46 -8.92
N PHE A 51 -8.40 -2.23 -9.42
CA PHE A 51 -9.36 -1.64 -10.35
C PHE A 51 -8.66 -1.22 -11.65
N LYS A 52 -9.44 -1.08 -12.72
CA LYS A 52 -9.06 -0.26 -13.88
C LYS A 52 -9.22 1.22 -13.54
N ALA A 53 -8.60 2.10 -14.32
CA ALA A 53 -8.70 3.56 -14.13
C ALA A 53 -10.15 4.11 -14.21
N ASP A 54 -11.04 3.41 -14.93
CA ASP A 54 -12.49 3.70 -15.00
C ASP A 54 -13.29 3.19 -13.78
N GLY A 55 -12.61 2.69 -12.75
CA GLY A 55 -13.22 2.16 -11.53
C GLY A 55 -13.85 0.79 -11.68
N THR A 56 -13.62 0.07 -12.79
CA THR A 56 -14.05 -1.32 -12.94
C THR A 56 -13.21 -2.22 -12.04
N PHE A 57 -13.86 -2.96 -11.15
CA PHE A 57 -13.20 -3.97 -10.30
C PHE A 57 -12.55 -5.06 -11.15
N VAL A 58 -11.31 -5.43 -10.82
CA VAL A 58 -10.57 -6.51 -11.49
C VAL A 58 -10.54 -7.74 -10.59
N LYS A 59 -9.98 -7.61 -9.39
CA LYS A 59 -9.88 -8.68 -8.40
C LYS A 59 -9.44 -8.13 -7.04
N ARG A 60 -9.66 -8.94 -6.01
CA ARG A 60 -8.92 -8.80 -4.74
C ARG A 60 -7.46 -9.19 -4.92
N PHE A 61 -6.55 -8.35 -4.45
CA PHE A 61 -5.12 -8.62 -4.44
C PHE A 61 -4.71 -9.36 -3.17
N ALA A 62 -5.02 -8.79 -2.00
CA ALA A 62 -4.67 -9.35 -0.70
C ALA A 62 -5.66 -8.88 0.38
N HIS A 63 -5.78 -9.63 1.48
CA HIS A 63 -6.58 -9.22 2.63
C HIS A 63 -6.12 -9.92 3.90
N GLY A 64 -6.48 -9.34 5.05
CA GLY A 64 -6.12 -9.88 6.37
C GLY A 64 -4.62 -9.74 6.67
N ALA A 65 -4.14 -10.47 7.68
CA ALA A 65 -2.74 -10.37 8.11
C ALA A 65 -1.76 -10.69 6.97
N PRO A 66 -0.64 -9.95 6.84
CA PRO A 66 -0.15 -8.94 7.78
C PRO A 66 -0.65 -7.52 7.49
N LEU A 67 -1.61 -7.32 6.60
CA LEU A 67 -2.16 -5.98 6.34
C LEU A 67 -2.85 -5.45 7.59
N ASN A 68 -2.54 -4.21 7.94
CA ASN A 68 -3.23 -3.48 8.98
C ASN A 68 -3.22 -1.99 8.65
N GLN A 69 -4.39 -1.44 8.34
CA GLN A 69 -4.53 -0.07 7.82
C GLN A 69 -3.54 0.20 6.66
N PRO A 70 -3.56 -0.61 5.59
CA PRO A 70 -2.60 -0.48 4.50
C PRO A 70 -2.79 0.84 3.75
N TRP A 71 -1.70 1.56 3.48
CA TRP A 71 -1.75 2.90 2.87
C TRP A 71 -0.92 3.00 1.59
N GLY A 72 0.40 3.01 1.73
CA GLY A 72 1.35 3.31 0.67
C GLY A 72 1.72 2.07 -0.12
N PHE A 73 2.02 2.26 -1.40
CA PHE A 73 2.38 1.19 -2.32
C PHE A 73 3.64 1.56 -3.09
N ALA A 74 4.61 0.64 -3.17
CA ALA A 74 5.78 0.81 -4.02
C ALA A 74 6.19 -0.54 -4.63
N VAL A 75 6.43 -0.59 -5.94
CA VAL A 75 6.96 -1.80 -6.58
C VAL A 75 8.47 -1.82 -6.39
N ALA A 76 8.98 -2.85 -5.70
CA ALA A 76 10.40 -3.01 -5.47
C ALA A 76 11.15 -3.27 -6.79
N PRO A 77 12.28 -2.61 -7.04
CA PRO A 77 13.10 -2.86 -8.22
C PRO A 77 13.72 -4.27 -8.16
N ALA A 78 14.27 -4.70 -9.29
CA ALA A 78 14.84 -6.04 -9.44
C ALA A 78 16.08 -6.31 -8.56
N ASN A 79 16.66 -5.26 -7.97
CA ASN A 79 17.87 -5.31 -7.14
C ASN A 79 17.63 -4.89 -5.68
N PHE A 80 16.40 -5.06 -5.16
CA PHE A 80 16.05 -4.73 -3.77
C PHE A 80 16.27 -5.92 -2.78
N GLY A 81 17.09 -6.90 -3.16
CA GLY A 81 17.36 -8.08 -2.34
C GLY A 81 16.18 -9.07 -2.29
N PRO A 82 15.89 -9.71 -1.13
CA PRO A 82 14.85 -10.74 -1.02
C PRO A 82 13.44 -10.30 -1.41
N LEU A 83 13.16 -8.99 -1.37
CA LEU A 83 11.87 -8.39 -1.74
C LEU A 83 11.85 -7.84 -3.17
N SER A 84 12.84 -8.16 -4.01
CA SER A 84 12.88 -7.69 -5.40
C SER A 84 11.62 -8.07 -6.18
N ASN A 85 11.10 -7.14 -6.99
CA ASN A 85 9.88 -7.29 -7.81
C ASN A 85 8.59 -7.56 -7.01
N THR A 86 8.60 -7.36 -5.69
CA THR A 86 7.39 -7.44 -4.86
C THR A 86 6.65 -6.09 -4.85
N LEU A 87 5.36 -6.14 -4.54
CA LEU A 87 4.62 -4.95 -4.11
C LEU A 87 4.88 -4.74 -2.62
N LEU A 88 5.58 -3.66 -2.28
CA LEU A 88 5.69 -3.20 -0.91
C LEU A 88 4.42 -2.44 -0.54
N VAL A 89 3.90 -2.72 0.65
CA VAL A 89 2.73 -2.06 1.24
C VAL A 89 3.11 -1.58 2.63
N SER A 90 2.91 -0.29 2.90
CA SER A 90 3.05 0.25 4.25
C SER A 90 1.76 0.08 5.05
N ASN A 91 1.91 -0.33 6.31
CA ASN A 91 0.85 -0.33 7.30
C ASN A 91 0.92 0.97 8.10
N ASN A 92 -0.13 1.77 8.06
CA ASN A 92 -0.22 3.02 8.80
C ASN A 92 -0.71 2.77 10.22
N THR A 93 0.23 2.48 11.12
CA THR A 93 -0.06 2.27 12.54
C THR A 93 1.03 2.90 13.40
N LYS A 94 0.81 2.93 14.72
CA LYS A 94 1.81 3.27 15.75
C LYS A 94 3.10 2.44 15.66
N THR A 95 3.01 1.26 15.06
CA THR A 95 4.12 0.32 14.86
C THR A 95 4.12 -0.13 13.39
N GLY A 96 4.13 0.86 12.50
CA GLY A 96 4.03 0.65 11.06
C GLY A 96 5.12 -0.28 10.53
N THR A 97 4.72 -1.13 9.58
CA THR A 97 5.61 -2.09 8.90
C THR A 97 5.50 -1.90 7.40
N ILE A 98 6.53 -2.32 6.67
CA ILE A 98 6.48 -2.40 5.20
C ILE A 98 6.52 -3.87 4.83
N ASN A 99 5.45 -4.37 4.22
CA ASN A 99 5.26 -5.77 3.88
C ASN A 99 5.34 -5.96 2.37
N GLY A 100 6.16 -6.91 1.92
CA GLY A 100 6.28 -7.29 0.53
C GLY A 100 5.31 -8.41 0.16
N PHE A 101 4.59 -8.21 -0.94
CA PHE A 101 3.68 -9.19 -1.51
C PHE A 101 4.11 -9.53 -2.93
N ASN A 102 3.99 -10.79 -3.32
CA ASN A 102 4.24 -11.19 -4.70
C ASN A 102 3.27 -10.43 -5.62
N LEU A 103 3.80 -9.62 -6.55
CA LEU A 103 3.00 -8.69 -7.36
C LEU A 103 1.95 -9.37 -8.25
N THR A 104 2.12 -10.65 -8.56
CA THR A 104 1.17 -11.40 -9.39
C THR A 104 0.07 -12.07 -8.55
N THR A 105 0.49 -12.76 -7.49
CA THR A 105 -0.37 -13.65 -6.70
C THR A 105 -0.98 -12.99 -5.47
N GLY A 106 -0.44 -11.87 -5.01
CA GLY A 106 -0.86 -11.19 -3.78
C GLY A 106 -0.46 -11.93 -2.50
N LYS A 107 0.32 -13.03 -2.60
CA LYS A 107 0.82 -13.75 -1.43
C LYS A 107 1.89 -12.94 -0.72
N PHE A 108 1.81 -12.89 0.60
CA PHE A 108 2.87 -12.31 1.43
C PHE A 108 4.19 -13.03 1.19
N VAL A 109 5.27 -12.26 1.10
CA VAL A 109 6.65 -12.75 0.90
C VAL A 109 7.44 -12.57 2.19
N ASP A 110 7.63 -11.32 2.62
CA ASP A 110 8.33 -11.00 3.87
C ASP A 110 8.06 -9.54 4.28
N THR A 111 8.43 -9.18 5.50
CA THR A 111 8.46 -7.80 5.99
C THR A 111 9.86 -7.23 5.77
N VAL A 112 9.97 -5.93 5.47
CA VAL A 112 11.25 -5.22 5.40
C VAL A 112 11.99 -5.36 6.73
N LYS A 113 13.26 -5.75 6.66
CA LYS A 113 14.12 -6.06 7.82
C LYS A 113 15.38 -5.20 7.82
N ASN A 114 15.94 -4.98 9.01
CA ASN A 114 17.26 -4.40 9.17
C ASN A 114 18.37 -5.41 8.86
N SER A 115 19.63 -4.97 8.94
CA SER A 115 20.81 -5.81 8.69
C SER A 115 20.97 -6.99 9.65
N LEU A 116 20.26 -7.00 10.79
CA LEU A 116 20.22 -8.11 11.76
C LEU A 116 19.06 -9.09 11.48
N GLY A 117 18.33 -8.92 10.38
CA GLY A 117 17.20 -9.75 10.01
C GLY A 117 15.94 -9.51 10.86
N LYS A 118 15.87 -8.40 11.61
CA LYS A 118 14.70 -8.03 12.42
C LYS A 118 13.78 -7.10 11.64
N PRO A 119 12.44 -7.27 11.70
CA PRO A 119 11.50 -6.36 11.06
C PRO A 119 11.75 -4.91 11.47
N ILE A 120 11.67 -3.99 10.51
CA ILE A 120 11.72 -2.56 10.77
C ILE A 120 10.31 -2.10 11.17
N PHE A 121 10.23 -1.37 12.28
CA PHE A 121 9.02 -0.70 12.73
C PHE A 121 9.21 0.81 12.65
N ILE A 122 8.25 1.50 12.05
CA ILE A 122 8.26 2.94 11.83
C ILE A 122 6.95 3.50 12.41
N ASN A 123 7.08 4.34 13.43
CA ASN A 123 5.92 4.98 14.04
C ASN A 123 5.25 5.93 13.04
N GLY A 124 3.92 5.86 12.91
CA GLY A 124 3.13 6.73 12.06
C GLY A 124 3.54 6.67 10.59
N LEU A 125 3.86 5.49 10.06
CA LEU A 125 4.31 5.28 8.67
C LEU A 125 3.18 5.56 7.65
N TRP A 126 3.44 6.35 6.61
CA TRP A 126 2.48 6.66 5.55
C TRP A 126 2.97 6.21 4.18
N GLY A 127 3.33 7.17 3.32
CA GLY A 127 3.73 6.94 1.95
C GLY A 127 5.09 6.26 1.89
N ILE A 128 5.28 5.46 0.86
CA ILE A 128 6.54 4.83 0.50
C ILE A 128 6.75 5.02 -1.01
N GLU A 129 7.98 5.26 -1.43
CA GLU A 129 8.31 5.47 -2.85
C GLU A 129 9.79 5.16 -3.10
N PHE A 130 10.11 4.61 -4.27
CA PHE A 130 11.51 4.40 -4.65
C PHE A 130 12.09 5.66 -5.29
N GLY A 131 13.40 5.84 -5.15
CA GLY A 131 14.09 6.96 -5.79
C GLY A 131 14.01 6.93 -7.32
N GLY A 132 14.08 8.10 -7.94
CA GLY A 132 13.96 8.24 -9.39
C GLY A 132 15.25 7.93 -10.17
N GLY A 133 16.37 7.72 -9.48
CA GLY A 133 17.67 7.43 -10.06
C GLY A 133 18.51 8.67 -10.40
N THR A 134 18.22 9.81 -9.77
CA THR A 134 19.01 11.04 -9.92
C THR A 134 19.53 11.51 -8.57
N SER A 135 20.53 12.40 -8.57
CA SER A 135 21.05 12.98 -7.33
C SER A 135 20.00 13.77 -6.54
N SER A 136 18.98 14.32 -7.21
CA SER A 136 17.91 15.11 -6.59
C SER A 136 16.77 14.26 -6.01
N ASN A 137 16.66 12.98 -6.37
CA ASN A 137 15.54 12.12 -5.95
C ASN A 137 15.95 10.68 -5.59
N GLY A 138 17.22 10.48 -5.22
CA GLY A 138 17.75 9.20 -4.74
C GLY A 138 17.97 8.15 -5.84
N GLN A 139 18.69 7.10 -5.48
CA GLN A 139 18.92 5.93 -6.34
C GLN A 139 17.66 5.08 -6.46
N LYS A 140 17.56 4.27 -7.52
CA LYS A 140 16.35 3.47 -7.81
C LYS A 140 16.06 2.36 -6.81
N ASP A 141 17.06 1.96 -6.03
CA ASP A 141 16.98 0.96 -4.96
C ASP A 141 16.88 1.57 -3.56
N GLN A 142 16.82 2.91 -3.47
CA GLN A 142 16.55 3.60 -2.21
C GLN A 142 15.05 3.75 -2.02
N LEU A 143 14.53 3.13 -0.96
CA LEU A 143 13.15 3.28 -0.52
C LEU A 143 13.04 4.47 0.44
N PHE A 144 12.26 5.47 0.06
CA PHE A 144 11.89 6.60 0.91
C PHE A 144 10.54 6.32 1.58
N PHE A 145 10.33 6.90 2.76
CA PHE A 145 9.06 6.82 3.46
C PHE A 145 8.73 8.15 4.14
N THR A 146 7.44 8.41 4.34
CA THR A 146 6.98 9.49 5.21
C THR A 146 6.44 8.92 6.52
N ALA A 147 6.68 9.66 7.61
CA ALA A 147 6.15 9.32 8.93
C ALA A 147 5.68 10.59 9.65
N GLY A 148 4.52 10.52 10.29
CA GLY A 148 3.89 11.64 11.00
C GLY A 148 3.93 11.46 12.52
N PRO A 149 4.22 12.50 13.32
CA PRO A 149 4.36 12.40 14.77
C PRO A 149 3.04 12.27 15.55
N ASN A 150 1.89 12.44 14.88
CA ASN A 150 0.57 12.32 15.50
C ASN A 150 -0.17 11.17 14.83
N ASP A 151 -0.43 10.10 15.57
CA ASP A 151 -1.45 9.12 15.20
C ASP A 151 -2.82 9.80 15.33
N THR A 152 -3.25 10.51 14.29
CA THR A 152 -4.63 10.96 14.18
C THR A 152 -5.30 10.12 13.11
N ASP A 153 -5.98 9.08 13.59
CA ASP A 153 -7.40 8.84 13.29
C ASP A 153 -8.04 8.17 14.52
#